data_AF-A0A355S764-F1
#
_entry.id   AF-A0A355S764-F1
#
_cell.length_a   1.000
_cell.length_b   1.000
_cell.length_c   1.000
_cell.angle_alpha   90.00
_cell.angle_beta   90.00
_cell.angle_gamma   90.00
#
_symmetry.space_group_name_H-M   'P 1'
#
loop_
_entity.id
_entity.type
_entity.pdbx_description
1 polymer ?
#
loop_
_entity_poly.entity_id
_entity_poly.type
_entity_poly.pdbx_seq_one_letter_code
_entity_poly.pdbx_strand_id
1 'polypeptide(L)' 'MARKLIIAANWKMNKGPAETAGFIEAFLPSAQALAGECDIVIAPPFISIPSASALLADSP' A
#
# COMPACT_ATOMS: atom_id res chain seq x y z
N MET A 1 -16.74 1.35 -21.92
CA MET A 1 -16.28 1.33 -20.51
C MET A 1 -14.95 2.09 -20.42
N ALA A 2 -14.77 2.90 -19.37
CA ALA A 2 -13.47 3.52 -19.08
C ALA A 2 -12.55 2.49 -18.40
N ARG A 3 -11.24 2.55 -18.66
CA ARG A 3 -10.24 1.73 -17.97
C ARG A 3 -10.06 2.26 -16.54
N LYS A 4 -9.94 1.36 -15.57
CA LYS A 4 -9.62 1.71 -14.19
C LYS A 4 -8.17 2.20 -14.07
N LEU A 5 -7.94 3.29 -13.35
CA LEU A 5 -6.60 3.81 -13.09
C LEU A 5 -5.95 3.01 -11.95
N ILE A 6 -4.64 2.78 -12.07
CA ILE A 6 -3.85 2.03 -11.08
C ILE A 6 -2.54 2.78 -10.81
N ILE A 7 -2.22 2.96 -9.53
CA ILE A 7 -0.92 3.46 -9.06
C ILE A 7 -0.25 2.34 -8.27
N ALA A 8 0.86 1.80 -8.78
CA ALA A 8 1.57 0.68 -8.16
C ALA A 8 2.95 1.10 -7.63
N ALA A 9 3.15 0.94 -6.33
CA ALA A 9 4.40 1.21 -5.64
C ALA A 9 5.24 -0.08 -5.50
N ASN A 10 6.22 -0.27 -6.40
CA ASN A 10 7.21 -1.34 -6.28
C ASN A 10 8.37 -0.92 -5.38
N TRP A 11 8.42 -1.44 -4.16
CA TRP A 11 9.46 -1.09 -3.19
C TRP A 11 10.81 -1.75 -3.47
N LYS A 12 10.84 -2.72 -4.39
CA LYS A 12 12.02 -3.55 -4.65
C LYS A 12 12.47 -4.19 -3.33
N MET A 13 13.76 -4.16 -3.03
CA MET A 13 14.33 -4.71 -1.80
C MET A 13 14.54 -3.62 -0.73
N ASN A 14 13.53 -2.77 -0.50
CA ASN A 14 13.57 -1.73 0.52
C ASN A 14 12.47 -1.94 1.56
N LYS A 15 12.74 -1.52 2.79
CA LYS A 15 11.84 -1.55 3.97
C LYS A 15 11.64 -2.94 4.57
N GLY A 16 12.15 -3.11 5.79
CA GLY A 16 11.82 -4.25 6.64
C GLY A 16 10.40 -4.15 7.22
N PRO A 17 9.95 -5.16 8.00
CA PRO A 17 8.60 -5.18 8.56
C PRO A 17 8.23 -3.93 9.38
N ALA A 18 9.12 -3.49 10.28
CA ALA A 18 8.86 -2.30 11.10
C ALA A 18 8.74 -1.00 10.28
N GLU A 19 9.61 -0.81 9.28
CA GLU A 19 9.54 0.34 8.37
C GLU A 19 8.30 0.30 7.48
N THR A 20 7.85 -0.91 7.13
CA THR A 20 6.63 -1.14 6.35
C THR A 20 5.40 -0.71 7.15
N ALA A 21 5.32 -1.12 8.41
CA ALA A 21 4.24 -0.72 9.30
C ALA A 21 4.17 0.81 9.46
N GLY A 22 5.29 1.43 9.84
CA GLY A 22 5.34 2.88 10.01
C GLY A 22 5.03 3.66 8.73
N PHE A 23 5.43 3.15 7.55
CA PHE A 23 5.04 3.76 6.28
C PHE A 23 3.53 3.67 6.05
N ILE A 24 2.93 2.48 6.21
CA ILE A 24 1.50 2.27 5.91
C ILE A 24 0.62 3.10 6.84
N GLU A 25 0.92 3.13 8.15
CA GLU A 25 0.18 3.92 9.13
C GLU A 25 0.20 5.42 8.79
N ALA A 26 1.35 5.94 8.34
CA ALA A 26 1.48 7.33 7.92
C ALA A 26 0.84 7.61 6.54
N PHE A 27 0.85 6.62 5.64
CA PHE A 27 0.40 6.78 4.25
C PHE A 27 -1.12 6.64 4.10
N LEU A 28 -1.76 5.73 4.84
CA LEU A 28 -3.17 5.38 4.67
C LEU A 28 -4.13 6.58 4.75
N PRO A 29 -3.98 7.53 5.71
CA PRO A 29 -4.84 8.72 5.77
C PRO A 29 -4.75 9.59 4.52
N SER A 30 -3.56 9.70 3.91
CA SER A 30 -3.36 10.45 2.68
C SER A 30 -3.88 9.71 1.45
N ALA A 31 -3.76 8.38 1.43
CA ALA A 31 -4.31 7.54 0.36
C ALA A 31 -5.84 7.62 0.27
N GLN A 32 -6.52 7.83 1.41
CA GLN A 32 -7.96 7.99 1.48
C GLN A 32 -8.51 9.11 0.58
N ALA A 33 -7.71 10.16 0.33
CA ALA A 33 -8.10 11.25 -0.56
C ALA A 33 -8.25 10.81 -2.02
N LEU A 34 -7.66 9.68 -2.41
CA LEU A 34 -7.73 9.08 -3.75
C LEU A 34 -8.72 7.90 -3.81
N ALA A 35 -9.45 7.62 -2.73
CA ALA A 35 -10.40 6.53 -2.68
C ALA A 35 -11.50 6.73 -3.74
N GLY A 36 -11.70 5.73 -4.59
CA GLY A 36 -12.66 5.77 -5.70
C GLY A 36 -12.15 6.40 -7.00
N GLU A 37 -10.99 7.06 -6.99
CA GLU A 37 -10.36 7.62 -8.20
C GLU A 37 -9.46 6.62 -8.93
N CYS A 38 -8.74 5.79 -8.17
CA CYS A 38 -7.84 4.76 -8.69
C CYS A 38 -7.62 3.62 -7.69
N ASP A 39 -7.08 2.50 -8.15
CA ASP A 39 -6.54 1.47 -7.26
C ASP A 39 -5.09 1.80 -6.91
N ILE A 40 -4.75 1.70 -5.62
CA ILE A 40 -3.39 1.83 -5.13
C ILE A 40 -2.88 0.44 -4.75
N VAL A 41 -1.72 0.04 -5.29
CA VAL A 41 -1.09 -1.24 -5.01
C VAL A 41 0.26 -1.01 -4.35
N ILE A 42 0.49 -1.62 -3.19
CA ILE A 42 1.79 -1.64 -2.52
C ILE A 42 2.42 -3.02 -2.70
N ALA A 43 3.63 -3.06 -3.28
CA ALA A 43 4.42 -4.28 -3.47
C ALA A 43 5.69 -4.23 -2.61
N PRO A 44 5.60 -4.64 -1.32
CA PRO A 44 6.74 -4.69 -0.41
C PRO A 44 7.66 -5.90 -0.70
N PRO A 45 8.89 -5.95 -0.19
CA PRO A 45 9.71 -7.16 -0.26
C PRO A 45 9.04 -8.31 0.50
N PHE A 46 9.36 -9.55 0.11
CA PHE A 46 8.71 -10.77 0.62
C PHE A 46 8.60 -10.82 2.15
N ILE A 47 9.67 -10.45 2.86
CA ILE A 47 9.73 -10.45 4.33
C ILE A 47 8.73 -9.48 5.00
N SER A 48 8.26 -8.48 4.27
CA SER A 48 7.40 -7.41 4.77
C SER A 48 5.94 -7.58 4.35
N ILE A 49 5.62 -8.54 3.48
CA ILE A 49 4.25 -8.83 3.03
C ILE A 49 3.29 -9.07 4.22
N PRO A 50 3.62 -9.89 5.25
CA PRO A 50 2.70 -10.12 6.36
C PRO A 50 2.38 -8.83 7.13
N SER A 51 3.38 -7.97 7.34
CA SER A 51 3.20 -6.68 8.02
C SER A 51 2.31 -5.74 7.21
N ALA A 52 2.50 -5.68 5.90
CA ALA A 52 1.65 -4.87 5.03
C ALA A 52 0.22 -5.40 4.99
N SER A 53 0.05 -6.72 4.84
CA SER A 53 -1.26 -7.37 4.79
C SER A 53 -2.07 -7.16 6.06
N ALA A 54 -1.44 -7.18 7.24
CA ALA A 54 -2.14 -6.98 8.50
C ALA A 54 -2.74 -5.57 8.64
N LEU A 55 -2.08 -4.56 8.09
CA LEU A 55 -2.50 -3.15 8.18
C LEU A 55 -3.45 -2.72 7.05
N LEU A 56 -3.40 -3.42 5.91
CA LEU A 56 -4.22 -3.12 4.73
C LEU A 56 -5.46 -4.02 4.58
N ALA A 57 -5.66 -5.02 5.45
CA ALA A 57 -6.76 -5.97 5.34
C ALA A 57 -8.14 -5.29 5.25
N ASP A 58 -8.31 -4.17 5.96
CA ASP A 58 -9.56 -3.40 6.02
C ASP A 58 -9.42 -2.01 5.37
N SER A 59 -8.38 -1.79 4.56
CA SER A 59 -8.25 -0.52 3.85
C SER A 59 -9.29 -0.39 2.74
N PRO A 60 -9.88 0.80 2.54
CA PRO A 60 -10.90 1.05 1.52
C PRO A 60 -10.37 1.03 0.08
#